data_AF-A0A416GAC7-F1
#
_entry.id   AF-A0A416GAC7-F1
#
_cell.length_a   1.000
_cell.length_b   1.000
_cell.length_c   1.000
_cell.angle_alpha   90.00
_cell.angle_beta   90.00
_cell.angle_gamma   90.00
#
_symmetry.space_group_name_H-M   'P 1'
#
loop_
_entity.id
_entity.type
_entity.pdbx_description
1 polymer ?
#
loop_
_entity_poly.entity_id
_entity_poly.type
_entity_poly.pdbx_seq_one_letter_code
_entity_poly.pdbx_strand_id
1 'polypeptide(L)'
;MGSKDIIDMKKRSISNSFLEQLKTGSLKSITDYVRVDPYLDLELRGDSVMIYYRGGKVLTVDEKGVLTGLVDEYYLSPGTERILPSIDGLHDYLAHAKHIVDIHESTKNSKLGEKEIQQRVVYENNLSVNADNTDYFIADVEWADNDVLCGRADIVAFRWNHMEHCNRIVQLTLIEVKQGEDAIRTNGENSPGLKKHYNDYLKFKEKPESVNRVAKDMLLVLKQKKELGLVKGLDNLFEKKITEKDAWGNKVQRQVEVEPKIEAEPDFLFLLANYHHYSSNLQIECEKQLEDCKFINASFCGYGLYKDLIKTKKELTF
;
A
#
# COMPACT_ATOMS: atom_id res chain seq x y z
N MET A 1 29.66 4.18 26.71
CA MET A 1 29.22 3.71 25.37
C MET A 1 28.03 2.79 25.60
N GLY A 2 26.82 3.36 25.65
CA GLY A 2 25.59 2.57 25.74
C GLY A 2 25.21 2.09 24.35
N SER A 3 24.89 0.81 24.21
CA SER A 3 24.24 0.28 23.01
C SER A 3 22.98 1.11 22.80
N LYS A 4 22.90 1.84 21.68
CA LYS A 4 21.61 2.37 21.23
C LYS A 4 20.72 1.17 21.01
N ASP A 5 19.66 1.06 21.81
CA ASP A 5 18.59 0.11 21.57
C ASP A 5 18.14 0.29 20.12
N ILE A 6 18.42 -0.72 19.29
CA ILE A 6 17.90 -0.78 17.94
C ILE A 6 16.40 -0.99 18.14
N ILE A 7 15.62 0.08 17.99
CA ILE A 7 14.17 0.01 17.96
C ILE A 7 13.80 -1.04 16.90
N ASP A 8 13.23 -2.16 17.34
CA ASP A 8 12.83 -3.25 16.46
C ASP A 8 11.53 -2.85 15.77
N MET A 9 11.68 -2.30 14.56
CA MET A 9 10.55 -1.95 13.70
C MET A 9 9.80 -3.23 13.35
N LYS A 10 8.47 -3.24 13.56
CA LYS A 10 7.65 -4.39 13.15
C LYS A 10 7.70 -4.54 11.62
N LYS A 11 8.36 -5.60 11.16
CA LYS A 11 8.44 -5.94 9.73
C LYS A 11 7.08 -6.25 9.14
N ARG A 12 6.88 -5.86 7.89
CA ARG A 12 5.75 -6.25 7.05
C ARG A 12 6.09 -7.42 6.15
N SER A 13 7.34 -7.55 5.70
CA SER A 13 7.78 -8.70 4.92
C SER A 13 7.61 -10.00 5.71
N ILE A 14 7.12 -11.05 5.03
CA ILE A 14 6.89 -12.36 5.63
C ILE A 14 8.12 -13.26 5.52
N SER A 15 8.15 -14.35 6.28
CA SER A 15 9.19 -15.36 6.15
C SER A 15 9.15 -16.07 4.79
N ASN A 16 10.28 -16.63 4.36
CA ASN A 16 10.32 -17.42 3.12
C ASN A 16 9.46 -18.69 3.20
N SER A 17 9.37 -19.32 4.38
CA SER A 17 8.48 -20.47 4.59
C SER A 17 7.02 -20.09 4.37
N PHE A 18 6.60 -18.95 4.90
CA PHE A 18 5.23 -18.47 4.74
C PHE A 18 4.94 -18.06 3.29
N LEU A 19 5.89 -17.38 2.64
CA LEU A 19 5.81 -17.06 1.21
C LEU A 19 5.61 -18.30 0.36
N GLU A 20 6.38 -19.36 0.60
CA GLU A 20 6.24 -20.62 -0.15
C GLU A 20 4.89 -21.31 0.11
N GLN A 21 4.35 -21.25 1.34
CA GLN A 21 3.00 -21.77 1.61
C GLN A 21 1.92 -21.05 0.80
N LEU A 22 2.03 -19.73 0.63
CA LEU A 22 1.11 -18.90 -0.17
C LEU A 22 1.33 -19.05 -1.67
N LYS A 23 2.55 -19.37 -2.11
CA LYS A 23 2.91 -19.47 -3.53
C LYS A 23 2.64 -20.86 -4.13
N THR A 24 3.00 -21.91 -3.40
CA THR A 24 2.96 -23.30 -3.89
C THR A 24 2.38 -24.30 -2.88
N GLY A 25 2.30 -23.95 -1.60
CA GLY A 25 1.85 -24.84 -0.52
C GLY A 25 0.34 -24.82 -0.22
N SER A 26 -0.01 -25.12 1.03
CA SER A 26 -1.41 -25.33 1.44
C SER A 26 -2.25 -24.06 1.50
N LEU A 27 -1.61 -22.88 1.50
CA LEU A 27 -2.28 -21.58 1.52
C LEU A 27 -2.39 -20.97 0.11
N LYS A 28 -1.94 -21.66 -0.94
CA LYS A 28 -1.98 -21.18 -2.31
C LYS A 28 -3.38 -20.81 -2.78
N SER A 29 -4.40 -21.54 -2.35
CA SER A 29 -5.80 -21.25 -2.69
C SER A 29 -6.24 -19.85 -2.25
N ILE A 30 -5.68 -19.32 -1.16
CA ILE A 30 -5.96 -17.96 -0.69
C ILE A 30 -5.42 -16.93 -1.67
N THR A 31 -4.15 -17.06 -2.05
CA THR A 31 -3.52 -16.14 -3.01
C THR A 31 -4.15 -16.25 -4.39
N ASP A 32 -4.45 -17.47 -4.87
CA ASP A 32 -5.15 -17.69 -6.13
C ASP A 32 -6.53 -17.01 -6.16
N TYR A 33 -7.27 -17.06 -5.05
CA TYR A 33 -8.58 -16.41 -4.93
C TYR A 33 -8.47 -14.89 -5.02
N VAL A 34 -7.54 -14.28 -4.26
CA VAL A 34 -7.34 -12.82 -4.28
C VAL A 34 -6.91 -12.33 -5.66
N ARG A 35 -6.05 -13.07 -6.37
CA ARG A 35 -5.55 -12.67 -7.70
C ARG A 35 -6.64 -12.53 -8.75
N VAL A 36 -7.76 -13.24 -8.62
CA VAL A 36 -8.86 -13.23 -9.59
C VAL A 36 -10.03 -12.33 -9.15
N ASP A 37 -10.06 -11.88 -7.90
CA ASP A 37 -11.08 -10.96 -7.39
C ASP A 37 -10.51 -9.53 -7.30
N PRO A 38 -10.87 -8.62 -8.23
CA PRO A 38 -10.30 -7.27 -8.29
C PRO A 38 -10.74 -6.35 -7.14
N TYR A 39 -11.55 -6.84 -6.20
CA TYR A 39 -11.98 -6.09 -5.02
C TYR A 39 -11.38 -6.63 -3.72
N LEU A 40 -10.61 -7.72 -3.78
CA LEU A 40 -9.85 -8.19 -2.64
C LEU A 40 -8.43 -7.65 -2.71
N ASP A 41 -7.93 -7.25 -1.55
CA ASP A 41 -6.56 -6.79 -1.38
C ASP A 41 -5.87 -7.63 -0.30
N LEU A 42 -4.67 -8.14 -0.60
CA LEU A 42 -3.88 -8.97 0.32
C LEU A 42 -2.61 -8.25 0.72
N GLU A 43 -2.49 -8.03 2.02
CA GLU A 43 -1.43 -7.28 2.62
C GLU A 43 -0.59 -8.11 3.59
N LEU A 44 0.73 -7.88 3.57
CA LEU A 44 1.71 -8.63 4.36
C LEU A 44 1.93 -7.93 5.72
N ARG A 45 1.96 -8.69 6.82
CA ARG A 45 1.99 -8.15 8.19
C ARG A 45 3.11 -8.78 9.05
N GLY A 46 4.11 -9.40 8.40
CA GLY A 46 5.24 -10.06 9.05
C GLY A 46 4.94 -11.52 9.43
N ASP A 47 4.08 -11.71 10.42
CA ASP A 47 3.66 -13.02 10.95
C ASP A 47 2.33 -13.52 10.39
N SER A 48 1.68 -12.69 9.58
CA SER A 48 0.35 -12.91 9.03
C SER A 48 0.19 -12.20 7.70
N VAL A 49 -0.83 -12.62 6.96
CA VAL A 49 -1.39 -11.86 5.84
C VAL A 49 -2.82 -11.47 6.20
N MET A 50 -3.25 -10.30 5.73
CA MET A 50 -4.60 -9.81 5.91
C MET A 50 -5.23 -9.57 4.55
N ILE A 51 -6.45 -10.07 4.38
CA ILE A 51 -7.27 -9.83 3.20
C ILE A 51 -8.32 -8.81 3.56
N TYR A 52 -8.50 -7.84 2.69
CA TYR A 52 -9.47 -6.78 2.85
C TYR A 52 -10.43 -6.72 1.66
N TYR A 53 -11.63 -6.21 1.92
CA TYR A 53 -12.66 -5.89 0.94
C TYR A 53 -13.27 -4.55 1.31
N ARG A 54 -13.25 -3.57 0.39
CA ARG A 54 -13.78 -2.20 0.58
C ARG A 54 -13.35 -1.56 1.91
N GLY A 55 -12.06 -1.68 2.22
CA GLY A 55 -11.45 -1.18 3.46
C GLY A 55 -11.65 -2.05 4.70
N GLY A 56 -12.58 -3.02 4.67
CA GLY A 56 -12.86 -3.93 5.77
C GLY A 56 -11.95 -5.15 5.77
N LYS A 57 -11.39 -5.53 6.92
CA LYS A 57 -10.54 -6.74 7.03
C LYS A 57 -11.43 -7.98 7.10
N VAL A 58 -11.45 -8.76 6.03
CA VAL A 58 -12.33 -9.93 5.90
C VAL A 58 -11.67 -11.23 6.32
N LEU A 59 -10.35 -11.35 6.25
CA LEU A 59 -9.64 -12.56 6.67
C LEU A 59 -8.25 -12.21 7.18
N THR A 60 -7.80 -12.87 8.24
CA THR A 60 -6.39 -12.91 8.66
C THR A 60 -5.92 -14.36 8.60
N VAL A 61 -4.74 -14.59 8.04
CA VAL A 61 -4.11 -15.90 8.00
C VAL A 61 -2.72 -15.75 8.61
N ASP A 62 -2.44 -16.48 9.69
CA ASP A 62 -1.11 -16.47 10.30
C ASP A 62 -0.16 -17.45 9.60
N GLU A 63 1.13 -17.37 9.91
CA GLU A 63 2.16 -18.26 9.36
C GLU A 63 1.90 -19.76 9.66
N LYS A 64 1.12 -20.07 10.71
CA LYS A 64 0.75 -21.45 11.06
C LYS A 64 -0.46 -21.96 10.26
N GLY A 65 -1.06 -21.12 9.42
CA GLY A 65 -2.26 -21.43 8.64
C GLY A 65 -3.56 -21.33 9.43
N VAL A 66 -3.57 -20.60 10.56
CA VAL A 66 -4.81 -20.32 11.30
C VAL A 66 -5.57 -19.20 10.60
N LEU A 67 -6.81 -19.46 10.25
CA LEU A 67 -7.71 -18.50 9.60
C LEU A 67 -8.59 -17.83 10.67
N THR A 68 -8.56 -16.50 10.71
CA THR A 68 -9.42 -15.69 11.59
C THR A 68 -10.31 -14.80 10.74
N GLY A 69 -11.62 -14.91 10.93
CA GLY A 69 -12.62 -14.20 10.13
C GLY A 69 -12.95 -12.78 10.60
N LEU A 70 -14.11 -12.28 10.18
CA LEU A 70 -14.63 -10.96 10.53
C LEU A 70 -14.78 -10.78 12.05
N VAL A 71 -14.47 -9.57 12.51
CA VAL A 71 -14.73 -9.14 13.89
C VAL A 71 -16.20 -8.74 14.08
N ASP A 72 -16.65 -8.77 15.32
CA ASP A 72 -18.03 -8.54 15.75
C ASP A 72 -18.60 -7.19 15.31
N GLU A 73 -17.75 -6.16 15.20
CA GLU A 73 -18.13 -4.79 14.80
C GLU A 73 -18.78 -4.73 13.40
N TYR A 74 -18.46 -5.69 12.52
CA TYR A 74 -19.07 -5.75 11.19
C TYR A 74 -20.53 -6.24 11.21
N TYR A 75 -20.95 -6.92 12.27
CA TYR A 75 -22.29 -7.50 12.36
C TYR A 75 -23.27 -6.52 12.99
N LEU A 76 -24.44 -6.33 12.36
CA LEU A 76 -25.50 -5.49 12.92
C LEU A 76 -26.08 -6.01 14.24
N SER A 77 -25.96 -7.30 14.49
CA SER A 77 -26.54 -7.97 15.66
C SER A 77 -25.52 -8.92 16.30
N PRO A 78 -25.25 -8.80 17.60
CA PRO A 78 -24.26 -9.65 18.30
C PRO A 78 -24.55 -11.16 18.26
N GLY A 79 -25.79 -11.56 17.95
CA GLY A 79 -26.23 -12.96 17.87
C GLY A 79 -26.25 -13.56 16.46
N THR A 80 -25.76 -12.86 15.44
CA THR A 80 -25.69 -13.40 14.08
C THR A 80 -24.77 -14.61 14.03
N GLU A 81 -25.25 -15.72 13.45
CA GLU A 81 -24.45 -16.92 13.23
C GLU A 81 -23.25 -16.60 12.33
N ARG A 82 -22.07 -17.11 12.70
CA ARG A 82 -20.82 -16.81 12.01
C ARG A 82 -20.39 -17.98 11.17
N ILE A 83 -20.18 -17.72 9.89
CA ILE A 83 -19.46 -18.66 9.03
C ILE A 83 -17.98 -18.58 9.39
N LEU A 84 -17.41 -19.70 9.81
CA LEU A 84 -15.99 -19.79 10.12
C LEU A 84 -15.19 -20.01 8.84
N PRO A 85 -14.07 -19.30 8.65
CA PRO A 85 -13.23 -19.49 7.49
C PRO A 85 -12.53 -20.86 7.54
N SER A 86 -12.43 -21.52 6.40
CA SER A 86 -11.63 -22.71 6.19
C SER A 86 -11.03 -22.67 4.78
N ILE A 87 -9.99 -23.47 4.54
CA ILE A 87 -9.39 -23.56 3.20
C ILE A 87 -10.38 -24.12 2.18
N ASP A 88 -11.12 -25.18 2.56
CA ASP A 88 -12.09 -25.82 1.67
C ASP A 88 -13.35 -24.97 1.45
N GLY A 89 -13.78 -24.22 2.47
CA GLY A 89 -14.94 -23.32 2.44
C GLY A 89 -14.59 -21.85 2.13
N LEU A 90 -13.41 -21.57 1.59
CA LEU A 90 -12.90 -20.20 1.43
C LEU A 90 -13.83 -19.33 0.56
N HIS A 91 -14.37 -19.89 -0.52
CA HIS A 91 -15.28 -19.18 -1.43
C HIS A 91 -16.56 -18.74 -0.70
N ASP A 92 -17.24 -19.66 -0.03
CA ASP A 92 -18.49 -19.39 0.68
C ASP A 92 -18.26 -18.38 1.82
N TYR A 93 -17.15 -18.55 2.55
CA TYR A 93 -16.76 -17.61 3.60
C TYR A 93 -16.54 -16.20 3.03
N LEU A 94 -15.73 -16.04 1.99
CA LEU A 94 -15.43 -14.71 1.42
C LEU A 94 -16.67 -14.08 0.80
N ALA A 95 -17.52 -14.84 0.11
CA ALA A 95 -18.78 -14.34 -0.42
C ALA A 95 -19.68 -13.77 0.70
N HIS A 96 -19.80 -14.49 1.81
CA HIS A 96 -20.57 -14.04 2.97
C HIS A 96 -19.93 -12.84 3.68
N ALA A 97 -18.61 -12.87 3.86
CA ALA A 97 -17.88 -11.79 4.51
C ALA A 97 -17.99 -10.48 3.73
N LYS A 98 -17.92 -10.52 2.39
CA LYS A 98 -18.14 -9.36 1.52
C LYS A 98 -19.53 -8.76 1.71
N HIS A 99 -20.56 -9.61 1.74
CA HIS A 99 -21.93 -9.16 1.98
C HIS A 99 -22.12 -8.47 3.34
N ILE A 100 -21.50 -9.01 4.40
CA ILE A 100 -21.55 -8.38 5.73
C ILE A 100 -20.88 -7.00 5.71
N VAL A 101 -19.72 -6.88 5.04
CA VAL A 101 -19.02 -5.59 4.90
C VAL A 101 -19.88 -4.57 4.14
N ASP A 102 -20.54 -4.97 3.05
CA ASP A 102 -21.43 -4.07 2.29
C ASP A 102 -22.58 -3.55 3.17
N ILE A 103 -23.16 -4.42 4.00
CA ILE A 103 -24.19 -4.01 4.97
C ILE A 103 -23.62 -3.05 6.00
N HIS A 104 -22.45 -3.36 6.59
CA HIS A 104 -21.80 -2.51 7.60
C HIS A 104 -21.50 -1.11 7.05
N GLU A 105 -21.05 -1.03 5.80
CA GLU A 105 -20.71 0.24 5.17
C GLU A 105 -21.93 1.16 5.01
N SER A 106 -23.12 0.60 4.78
CA SER A 106 -24.37 1.36 4.70
C SER A 106 -24.77 2.04 6.03
N THR A 107 -24.11 1.68 7.14
CA THR A 107 -24.39 2.27 8.45
C THR A 107 -23.72 3.65 8.60
N LYS A 108 -24.38 4.55 9.34
CA LYS A 108 -23.87 5.91 9.59
C LYS A 108 -22.51 5.97 10.31
N ASN A 109 -22.06 4.85 10.87
CA ASN A 109 -20.82 4.76 11.65
C ASN A 109 -19.65 4.19 10.84
N SER A 110 -19.86 3.82 9.57
CA SER A 110 -18.81 3.27 8.73
C SER A 110 -17.66 4.26 8.57
N LYS A 111 -16.44 3.76 8.79
CA LYS A 111 -15.18 4.48 8.58
C LYS A 111 -14.39 3.89 7.41
N LEU A 112 -15.08 3.22 6.48
CA LEU A 112 -14.45 2.45 5.42
C LEU A 112 -14.21 3.24 4.13
N GLY A 113 -14.87 4.37 3.91
CA GLY A 113 -14.81 5.11 2.64
C GLY A 113 -13.39 5.45 2.17
N GLU A 114 -12.57 6.02 3.05
CA GLU A 114 -11.18 6.36 2.72
C GLU A 114 -10.32 5.10 2.50
N LYS A 115 -10.59 4.03 3.26
CA LYS A 115 -9.88 2.75 3.13
C LYS A 115 -10.25 2.00 1.85
N GLU A 116 -11.49 2.12 1.37
CA GLU A 116 -11.88 1.63 0.05
C GLU A 116 -11.09 2.36 -1.04
N ILE A 117 -10.95 3.68 -0.93
CA ILE A 117 -10.14 4.48 -1.87
C ILE A 117 -8.69 3.98 -1.87
N GLN A 118 -8.09 3.75 -0.70
CA GLN A 118 -6.74 3.18 -0.59
C GLN A 118 -6.61 1.86 -1.37
N GLN A 119 -7.56 0.93 -1.21
CA GLN A 119 -7.56 -0.34 -1.95
C GLN A 119 -7.73 -0.16 -3.45
N ARG A 120 -8.55 0.80 -3.88
CA ARG A 120 -8.66 1.13 -5.31
C ARG A 120 -7.34 1.64 -5.85
N VAL A 121 -6.59 2.46 -5.10
CA VAL A 121 -5.24 2.88 -5.46
C VAL A 121 -4.31 1.68 -5.59
N VAL A 122 -4.34 0.73 -4.65
CA VAL A 122 -3.56 -0.53 -4.75
C VAL A 122 -3.90 -1.26 -6.06
N TYR A 123 -5.18 -1.53 -6.32
CA TYR A 123 -5.59 -2.26 -7.51
C TYR A 123 -5.16 -1.55 -8.80
N GLU A 124 -5.41 -0.23 -8.92
CA GLU A 124 -5.09 0.52 -10.14
C GLU A 124 -3.60 0.50 -10.47
N ASN A 125 -2.73 0.52 -9.46
CA ASN A 125 -1.28 0.62 -9.64
C ASN A 125 -0.55 -0.74 -9.57
N ASN A 126 -1.19 -1.80 -9.06
CA ASN A 126 -0.55 -3.11 -8.92
C ASN A 126 -1.13 -4.19 -9.86
N LEU A 127 -2.43 -4.18 -10.11
CA LEU A 127 -3.12 -5.32 -10.76
C LEU A 127 -4.02 -4.97 -11.92
N SER A 128 -4.42 -3.71 -12.08
CA SER A 128 -5.26 -3.27 -13.20
C SER A 128 -4.61 -3.53 -14.56
N VAL A 129 -5.38 -3.32 -15.62
CA VAL A 129 -4.87 -3.39 -17.00
C VAL A 129 -3.81 -2.32 -17.30
N ASN A 130 -3.70 -1.29 -16.46
CA ASN A 130 -2.76 -0.18 -16.62
C ASN A 130 -1.62 -0.19 -15.60
N ALA A 131 -1.58 -1.17 -14.69
CA ALA A 131 -0.65 -1.20 -13.56
C ALA A 131 0.83 -1.23 -13.96
N ASP A 132 1.15 -1.77 -15.13
CA ASP A 132 2.51 -1.78 -15.68
C ASP A 132 2.91 -0.45 -16.35
N ASN A 133 1.99 0.50 -16.47
CA ASN A 133 2.19 1.81 -17.07
C ASN A 133 2.13 2.96 -16.04
N THR A 134 1.87 2.68 -14.76
CA THR A 134 1.89 3.69 -13.70
C THR A 134 3.32 3.91 -13.18
N ASP A 135 3.58 5.07 -12.59
CA ASP A 135 4.90 5.41 -12.05
C ASP A 135 5.15 4.90 -10.63
N TYR A 136 4.10 4.42 -9.96
CA TYR A 136 4.13 3.99 -8.57
C TYR A 136 3.66 2.55 -8.43
N PHE A 137 4.29 1.84 -7.51
CA PHE A 137 3.92 0.49 -7.12
C PHE A 137 3.66 0.46 -5.61
N ILE A 138 2.52 -0.07 -5.20
CA ILE A 138 2.07 0.01 -3.81
C ILE A 138 2.59 -1.20 -3.02
N ALA A 139 3.39 -0.93 -1.99
CA ALA A 139 3.97 -1.94 -1.12
C ALA A 139 3.01 -2.31 0.02
N ASP A 140 2.42 -1.33 0.70
CA ASP A 140 1.54 -1.55 1.86
C ASP A 140 0.46 -0.46 1.96
N VAL A 141 -0.61 -0.75 2.69
CA VAL A 141 -1.62 0.19 3.15
C VAL A 141 -1.81 0.11 4.67
N GLU A 142 -2.22 1.21 5.29
CA GLU A 142 -2.41 1.34 6.74
C GLU A 142 -1.15 0.95 7.53
N TRP A 143 0.03 1.42 7.07
CA TRP A 143 1.30 1.17 7.75
C TRP A 143 1.42 2.05 8.99
N ALA A 144 1.24 1.45 10.16
CA ALA A 144 1.35 2.11 11.46
C ALA A 144 2.67 1.75 12.16
N ASP A 145 3.37 2.77 12.64
CA ASP A 145 4.55 2.66 13.49
C ASP A 145 4.64 3.88 14.41
N ASN A 146 4.51 3.65 15.72
CA ASN A 146 4.50 4.72 16.71
C ASN A 146 5.89 5.28 17.02
N ASP A 147 6.96 4.53 16.75
CA ASP A 147 8.33 4.89 17.12
C ASP A 147 9.06 5.62 15.98
N VAL A 148 8.80 5.16 14.75
CA VAL A 148 9.43 5.65 13.52
C VAL A 148 8.62 6.80 12.94
N LEU A 149 7.36 6.57 12.56
CA LEU A 149 6.49 7.58 11.94
C LEU A 149 5.72 8.41 12.97
N CYS A 150 5.56 7.90 14.19
CA CYS A 150 4.68 8.48 15.21
C CYS A 150 3.22 8.58 14.74
N GLY A 151 2.78 7.61 13.94
CA GLY A 151 1.47 7.61 13.33
C GLY A 151 1.27 6.46 12.35
N ARG A 152 0.42 6.71 11.35
CA ARG A 152 0.11 5.77 10.28
C ARG A 152 0.22 6.49 8.95
N ALA A 153 0.83 5.82 7.97
CA ALA A 153 0.75 6.20 6.57
C ALA A 153 -0.38 5.38 5.94
N ASP A 154 -1.27 6.04 5.20
CA ASP A 154 -2.39 5.36 4.55
C ASP A 154 -1.88 4.41 3.45
N ILE A 155 -0.90 4.85 2.67
CA ILE A 155 -0.30 4.07 1.59
C ILE A 155 1.22 4.25 1.62
N VAL A 156 1.93 3.14 1.43
CA VAL A 156 3.39 3.10 1.25
C VAL A 156 3.70 2.57 -0.14
N ALA A 157 4.41 3.36 -0.95
CA ALA A 157 4.67 3.07 -2.35
C ALA A 157 6.14 3.26 -2.72
N PHE A 158 6.52 2.77 -3.88
CA PHE A 158 7.76 3.14 -4.55
C PHE A 158 7.47 3.83 -5.88
N ARG A 159 8.03 5.03 -6.06
CA ARG A 159 8.11 5.65 -7.39
C ARG A 159 9.24 4.98 -8.17
N TRP A 160 8.92 4.41 -9.32
CA TRP A 160 9.87 3.80 -10.25
C TRP A 160 9.56 4.20 -11.70
N ASN A 161 9.33 5.50 -11.93
CA ASN A 161 9.24 6.19 -13.22
C ASN A 161 9.18 5.22 -14.43
N HIS A 162 7.98 4.84 -14.88
CA HIS A 162 7.83 3.74 -15.85
C HIS A 162 8.64 4.00 -17.15
N MET A 163 8.85 5.24 -17.54
CA MET A 163 9.67 5.57 -18.72
C MET A 163 11.19 5.40 -18.51
N GLU A 164 11.66 5.08 -17.31
CA GLU A 164 13.08 5.06 -16.90
C GLU A 164 13.50 3.71 -16.27
N HIS A 165 12.81 2.62 -16.60
CA HIS A 165 13.02 1.28 -16.01
C HIS A 165 14.49 0.81 -15.96
N CYS A 166 15.32 1.24 -16.92
CA CYS A 166 16.74 0.85 -17.00
C CYS A 166 17.56 1.23 -15.76
N ASN A 167 17.18 2.32 -15.07
CA ASN A 167 17.95 2.86 -13.96
C ASN A 167 17.78 2.04 -12.67
N ARG A 168 16.65 1.31 -12.50
CA ARG A 168 16.32 0.53 -11.29
C ARG A 168 16.53 1.32 -9.98
N ILE A 169 16.22 2.61 -10.04
CA ILE A 169 16.26 3.51 -8.90
C ILE A 169 14.82 3.75 -8.47
N VAL A 170 14.53 3.50 -7.19
CA VAL A 170 13.20 3.67 -6.63
C VAL A 170 13.24 4.68 -5.48
N GLN A 171 12.17 5.46 -5.33
CA GLN A 171 12.02 6.38 -4.20
C GLN A 171 10.86 5.91 -3.31
N LEU A 172 11.13 5.70 -2.02
CA LEU A 172 10.08 5.43 -1.03
C LEU A 172 9.14 6.63 -0.97
N THR A 173 7.85 6.41 -1.10
CA THR A 173 6.84 7.46 -1.06
C THR A 173 5.74 7.10 -0.08
N LEU A 174 5.49 7.98 0.89
CA LEU A 174 4.32 7.90 1.76
C LEU A 174 3.19 8.73 1.14
N ILE A 175 2.00 8.14 1.07
CA ILE A 175 0.83 8.79 0.48
C ILE A 175 -0.25 8.85 1.55
N GLU A 176 -0.72 10.06 1.83
CA GLU A 176 -1.86 10.33 2.70
C GLU A 176 -3.10 10.55 1.84
N VAL A 177 -4.16 9.78 2.07
CA VAL A 177 -5.41 9.87 1.30
C VAL A 177 -6.36 10.81 2.05
N LYS A 178 -7.01 11.71 1.33
CA LYS A 178 -8.07 12.58 1.89
C LYS A 178 -9.31 12.54 1.03
N GLN A 179 -10.42 12.08 1.62
CA GLN A 179 -11.72 12.05 0.96
C GLN A 179 -12.57 13.30 1.29
N GLY A 180 -12.88 14.10 0.27
CA GLY A 180 -13.74 15.28 0.42
C GLY A 180 -13.04 16.52 0.97
N GLU A 181 -13.74 17.65 0.96
CA GLU A 181 -13.16 18.96 1.28
C GLU A 181 -12.93 19.24 2.77
N ASP A 182 -13.69 18.59 3.65
CA ASP A 182 -13.57 18.80 5.09
C ASP A 182 -12.47 17.94 5.72
N ALA A 183 -12.09 16.82 5.09
CA ALA A 183 -11.06 15.90 5.58
C ALA A 183 -9.66 16.53 5.63
N ILE A 184 -9.43 17.59 4.85
CA ILE A 184 -8.13 18.28 4.79
C ILE A 184 -7.97 19.37 5.87
N ARG A 185 -9.07 19.80 6.52
CA ARG A 185 -9.08 21.00 7.37
C ARG A 185 -8.36 20.77 8.70
N THR A 186 -7.51 21.73 9.07
CA THR A 186 -6.88 21.76 10.39
C THR A 186 -7.71 22.61 11.37
N ASN A 187 -8.53 21.94 12.18
CA ASN A 187 -9.39 22.55 13.21
C ASN A 187 -8.76 22.49 14.61
N GLY A 188 -7.56 23.07 14.77
CA GLY A 188 -6.79 23.09 16.02
C GLY A 188 -5.54 22.21 16.01
N GLU A 189 -4.69 22.32 17.04
CA GLU A 189 -3.34 21.74 17.07
C GLU A 189 -3.30 20.21 16.89
N ASN A 190 -4.32 19.49 17.35
CA ASN A 190 -4.39 18.02 17.31
C ASN A 190 -5.32 17.47 16.22
N SER A 191 -5.83 18.31 15.33
CA SER A 191 -6.71 17.85 14.26
C SER A 191 -5.93 17.04 13.20
N PRO A 192 -6.46 15.91 12.71
CA PRO A 192 -5.81 15.07 11.69
C PRO A 192 -5.93 15.66 10.26
N GLY A 193 -5.74 16.98 10.13
CA GLY A 193 -5.68 17.69 8.86
C GLY A 193 -4.29 17.61 8.22
N LEU A 194 -4.11 18.24 7.04
CA LEU A 194 -2.87 18.15 6.25
C LEU A 194 -1.61 18.45 7.07
N LYS A 195 -1.66 19.49 7.91
CA LYS A 195 -0.52 19.93 8.72
C LYS A 195 0.04 18.83 9.63
N LYS A 196 -0.82 18.06 10.29
CA LYS A 196 -0.38 17.00 11.22
C LYS A 196 0.40 15.92 10.47
N HIS A 197 -0.18 15.39 9.39
CA HIS A 197 0.42 14.30 8.61
C HIS A 197 1.73 14.73 7.95
N TYR A 198 1.79 15.97 7.44
CA TYR A 198 3.03 16.51 6.90
C TYR A 198 4.13 16.66 7.96
N ASN A 199 3.79 17.14 9.16
CA ASN A 199 4.75 17.23 10.26
C ASN A 199 5.25 15.86 10.74
N ASP A 200 4.38 14.85 10.77
CA ASP A 200 4.75 13.48 11.11
C ASP A 200 5.72 12.90 10.06
N TYR A 201 5.48 13.19 8.77
CA TYR A 201 6.42 12.89 7.69
C TYR A 201 7.78 13.61 7.85
N LEU A 202 7.80 14.90 8.18
CA LEU A 202 9.07 15.63 8.37
C LEU A 202 9.91 15.00 9.49
N LYS A 203 9.29 14.62 10.61
CA LYS A 203 9.96 13.89 11.70
C LYS A 203 10.47 12.52 11.26
N PHE A 204 9.73 11.82 10.40
CA PHE A 204 10.17 10.55 9.83
C PHE A 204 11.40 10.74 8.94
N LYS A 205 11.37 11.74 8.05
CA LYS A 205 12.46 12.10 7.13
C LYS A 205 13.77 12.42 7.86
N GLU A 206 13.69 13.02 9.06
CA GLU A 206 14.86 13.33 9.92
C GLU A 206 15.54 12.08 10.52
N LYS A 207 14.99 10.87 10.34
CA LYS A 207 15.52 9.60 10.88
C LYS A 207 16.06 8.69 9.75
N PRO A 208 17.19 9.01 9.10
CA PRO A 208 17.65 8.33 7.88
C PRO A 208 17.87 6.82 8.05
N GLU A 209 18.34 6.36 9.21
CA GLU A 209 18.47 4.92 9.49
C GLU A 209 17.11 4.22 9.51
N SER A 210 16.10 4.83 10.12
CA SER A 210 14.74 4.28 10.15
C SER A 210 14.09 4.33 8.76
N VAL A 211 14.25 5.43 8.02
CA VAL A 211 13.78 5.54 6.62
C VAL A 211 14.35 4.40 5.78
N ASN A 212 15.66 4.16 5.86
CA ASN A 212 16.32 3.10 5.12
C ASN A 212 15.82 1.69 5.53
N ARG A 213 15.56 1.45 6.83
CA ARG A 213 14.97 0.17 7.29
C ARG A 213 13.56 -0.04 6.73
N VAL A 214 12.70 0.99 6.81
CA VAL A 214 11.34 0.95 6.24
C VAL A 214 11.42 0.70 4.74
N ALA A 215 12.26 1.44 4.01
CA ALA A 215 12.37 1.28 2.57
C ALA A 215 12.83 -0.13 2.18
N LYS A 216 13.80 -0.72 2.89
CA LYS A 216 14.25 -2.09 2.61
C LYS A 216 13.18 -3.13 2.90
N ASP A 217 12.47 -3.01 4.01
CA ASP A 217 11.37 -3.93 4.35
C ASP A 217 10.23 -3.82 3.33
N MET A 218 9.84 -2.61 2.95
CA MET A 218 8.78 -2.38 1.96
C MET A 218 9.18 -2.81 0.55
N LEU A 219 10.44 -2.68 0.17
CA LEU A 219 10.93 -3.19 -1.11
C LEU A 219 10.88 -4.73 -1.13
N LEU A 220 11.19 -5.38 0.00
CA LEU A 220 11.04 -6.81 0.15
C LEU A 220 9.56 -7.24 0.11
N VAL A 221 8.64 -6.50 0.76
CA VAL A 221 7.20 -6.71 0.62
C VAL A 221 6.78 -6.64 -0.85
N LEU A 222 7.23 -5.62 -1.58
CA LEU A 222 6.89 -5.44 -2.98
C LEU A 222 7.40 -6.61 -3.85
N LYS A 223 8.63 -7.08 -3.58
CA LYS A 223 9.18 -8.28 -4.23
C LYS A 223 8.34 -9.53 -3.90
N GLN A 224 7.97 -9.74 -2.64
CA GLN A 224 7.14 -10.87 -2.23
C GLN A 224 5.75 -10.82 -2.86
N LYS A 225 5.13 -9.65 -2.94
CA LYS A 225 3.85 -9.47 -3.66
C LYS A 225 3.99 -9.75 -5.15
N LYS A 226 5.10 -9.37 -5.81
CA LYS A 226 5.41 -9.78 -7.19
C LYS A 226 5.46 -11.31 -7.30
N GLU A 227 6.17 -11.99 -6.42
CA GLU A 227 6.28 -13.46 -6.44
C GLU A 227 4.94 -14.17 -6.23
N LEU A 228 4.04 -13.57 -5.46
CA LEU A 228 2.67 -14.03 -5.25
C LEU A 228 1.73 -13.66 -6.42
N GLY A 229 2.20 -12.90 -7.43
CA GLY A 229 1.37 -12.45 -8.55
C GLY A 229 0.35 -11.38 -8.17
N LEU A 230 0.59 -10.65 -7.08
CA LEU A 230 -0.23 -9.56 -6.56
C LEU A 230 0.22 -8.17 -7.08
N VAL A 231 1.31 -8.11 -7.84
CA VAL A 231 1.79 -6.89 -8.51
C VAL A 231 2.32 -7.25 -9.90
N LYS A 232 1.91 -6.50 -10.92
CA LYS A 232 2.36 -6.60 -12.32
C LYS A 232 3.46 -5.57 -12.62
N GLY A 233 4.17 -5.75 -13.73
CA GLY A 233 5.10 -4.73 -14.25
C GLY A 233 6.46 -4.63 -13.54
N LEU A 234 6.73 -5.45 -12.52
CA LEU A 234 7.96 -5.36 -11.71
C LEU A 234 9.13 -6.24 -12.18
N ASP A 235 8.98 -6.98 -13.29
CA ASP A 235 10.03 -7.87 -13.77
C ASP A 235 11.34 -7.13 -14.04
N ASN A 236 11.27 -5.99 -14.75
CA ASN A 236 12.46 -5.22 -15.09
C ASN A 236 13.09 -4.49 -13.88
N LEU A 237 12.39 -4.41 -12.74
CA LEU A 237 12.90 -3.82 -11.50
C LEU A 237 13.87 -4.78 -10.83
N PHE A 238 13.41 -6.01 -10.62
CA PHE A 238 14.15 -7.04 -9.89
C PHE A 238 14.96 -7.97 -10.79
N GLU A 239 14.83 -7.85 -12.12
CA GLU A 239 15.53 -8.71 -13.07
C GLU A 239 16.21 -7.91 -14.18
N LYS A 240 17.31 -8.49 -14.69
CA LYS A 240 18.04 -7.98 -15.86
C LYS A 240 18.28 -9.11 -16.84
N LYS A 241 18.00 -8.84 -18.12
CA LYS A 241 18.42 -9.71 -19.22
C LYS A 241 19.91 -9.52 -19.47
N ILE A 242 20.67 -10.60 -19.42
CA ILE A 242 22.09 -10.62 -19.78
C ILE A 242 22.33 -11.64 -20.89
N THR A 243 23.29 -11.34 -21.75
CA THR A 243 23.68 -12.21 -22.86
C THR A 243 25.02 -12.86 -22.53
N GLU A 244 25.06 -14.19 -22.58
CA GLU A 244 26.25 -14.98 -22.28
C GLU A 244 26.51 -15.99 -23.39
N LYS A 245 27.71 -16.58 -23.42
CA LYS A 245 28.01 -17.66 -24.35
C LYS A 245 27.82 -18.99 -23.64
N ASP A 246 27.10 -19.93 -24.29
CA ASP A 246 27.01 -21.31 -23.81
C ASP A 246 28.34 -22.08 -24.03
N ALA A 247 28.35 -23.36 -23.64
CA ALA A 247 29.50 -24.24 -23.78
C ALA A 247 29.97 -24.43 -25.25
N TRP A 248 29.11 -24.10 -26.22
CA TRP A 248 29.38 -24.19 -27.66
C TRP A 248 29.64 -22.81 -28.30
N GLY A 249 29.68 -21.74 -27.50
CA GLY A 249 29.96 -20.38 -27.96
C GLY A 249 28.74 -19.60 -28.49
N ASN A 250 27.53 -20.17 -28.44
CA ASN A 250 26.32 -19.49 -28.88
C ASN A 250 25.85 -18.47 -27.86
N LYS A 251 25.32 -17.33 -28.33
CA LYS A 251 24.74 -16.31 -27.46
C LYS A 251 23.41 -16.81 -26.89
N VAL A 252 23.31 -16.91 -25.57
CA VAL A 252 22.10 -17.25 -24.83
C VAL A 252 21.71 -16.07 -23.95
N GLN A 253 20.42 -15.74 -23.91
CA GLN A 253 19.89 -14.76 -22.98
C GLN A 253 19.40 -15.44 -21.71
N ARG A 254 19.79 -14.89 -20.56
CA ARG A 254 19.25 -15.30 -19.25
C ARG A 254 18.78 -14.09 -18.46
N GLN A 255 17.75 -14.28 -17.64
CA GLN A 255 17.36 -13.31 -16.62
C GLN A 255 18.17 -13.59 -15.36
N VAL A 256 18.75 -12.55 -14.78
CA VAL A 256 19.38 -12.59 -13.46
C VAL A 256 18.69 -11.63 -12.53
N GLU A 257 18.62 -12.01 -11.27
CA GLU A 257 18.10 -11.17 -10.21
C GLU A 257 19.04 -9.99 -9.94
N VAL A 258 18.46 -8.83 -9.69
CA VAL A 258 19.17 -7.60 -9.35
C VAL A 258 18.43 -6.87 -8.24
N GLU A 259 19.18 -6.26 -7.34
CA GLU A 259 18.60 -5.46 -6.26
C GLU A 259 18.49 -3.99 -6.73
N PRO A 260 17.29 -3.39 -6.69
CA PRO A 260 17.12 -1.97 -6.99
C PRO A 260 17.86 -1.07 -6.03
N LYS A 261 18.33 0.08 -6.52
CA LYS A 261 18.84 1.14 -5.66
C LYS A 261 17.66 1.93 -5.09
N ILE A 262 17.68 2.18 -3.79
CA ILE A 262 16.71 3.05 -3.11
C ILE A 262 17.32 4.45 -2.98
N GLU A 263 16.55 5.48 -3.35
CA GLU A 263 16.90 6.87 -3.07
C GLU A 263 16.95 7.14 -1.55
N ALA A 264 17.92 7.93 -1.11
CA ALA A 264 18.12 8.18 0.32
C ALA A 264 17.00 9.01 0.94
N GLU A 265 16.45 9.95 0.17
CA GLU A 265 15.41 10.86 0.62
C GLU A 265 14.02 10.29 0.29
N PRO A 266 13.16 10.03 1.29
CA PRO A 266 11.79 9.61 1.03
C PRO A 266 10.98 10.77 0.45
N ASP A 267 9.84 10.44 -0.15
CA ASP A 267 8.87 11.41 -0.65
C ASP A 267 7.55 11.32 0.11
N PHE A 268 6.75 12.38 0.05
CA PHE A 268 5.43 12.46 0.66
C PHE A 268 4.46 13.22 -0.24
N LEU A 269 3.24 12.70 -0.37
CA LEU A 269 2.18 13.36 -1.14
C LEU A 269 0.81 13.15 -0.51
N PHE A 270 -0.06 14.13 -0.73
CA PHE A 270 -1.49 14.01 -0.46
C PHE A 270 -2.23 13.56 -1.72
N LEU A 271 -2.99 12.47 -1.62
CA LEU A 271 -3.94 12.05 -2.63
C LEU A 271 -5.32 12.59 -2.26
N LEU A 272 -5.80 13.54 -3.05
CA LEU A 272 -7.12 14.13 -2.89
C LEU A 272 -8.13 13.33 -3.71
N ALA A 273 -9.12 12.75 -3.03
CA ALA A 273 -10.20 11.98 -3.64
C ALA A 273 -11.54 12.67 -3.38
N ASN A 274 -12.34 12.84 -4.42
CA ASN A 274 -13.64 13.53 -4.34
C ASN A 274 -13.56 14.91 -3.67
N TYR A 275 -12.42 15.61 -3.82
CA TYR A 275 -12.26 16.97 -3.29
C TYR A 275 -13.17 17.93 -4.06
N HIS A 276 -13.93 18.76 -3.34
CA HIS A 276 -14.85 19.70 -3.96
C HIS A 276 -14.07 20.81 -4.66
N HIS A 277 -14.15 20.86 -5.99
CA HIS A 277 -13.32 21.76 -6.82
C HIS A 277 -13.45 23.24 -6.45
N TYR A 278 -14.63 23.69 -6.01
CA TYR A 278 -14.87 25.09 -5.64
C TYR A 278 -14.55 25.41 -4.17
N SER A 279 -13.97 24.47 -3.45
CA SER A 279 -13.60 24.65 -2.05
C SER A 279 -12.31 25.44 -1.89
N SER A 280 -12.35 26.48 -1.06
CA SER A 280 -11.15 27.25 -0.69
C SER A 280 -10.31 26.59 0.42
N ASN A 281 -10.75 25.45 0.98
CA ASN A 281 -10.07 24.81 2.11
C ASN A 281 -8.61 24.45 1.81
N LEU A 282 -8.31 23.94 0.61
CA LEU A 282 -6.95 23.57 0.23
C LEU A 282 -6.03 24.80 0.12
N GLN A 283 -6.54 25.91 -0.42
CA GLN A 283 -5.81 27.17 -0.46
C GLN A 283 -5.48 27.62 0.97
N ILE A 284 -6.48 27.63 1.86
CA ILE A 284 -6.35 28.05 3.26
C ILE A 284 -5.32 27.17 4.00
N GLU A 285 -5.33 25.85 3.80
CA GLU A 285 -4.36 24.95 4.42
C GLU A 285 -2.94 25.16 3.84
N CYS A 286 -2.82 25.35 2.53
CA CYS A 286 -1.54 25.59 1.88
C CYS A 286 -0.85 26.87 2.37
N GLU A 287 -1.61 27.95 2.62
CA GLU A 287 -1.10 29.21 3.15
C GLU A 287 -0.49 29.07 4.57
N LYS A 288 -0.92 28.08 5.37
CA LYS A 288 -0.58 27.91 6.80
C LYS A 288 0.66 27.05 7.11
N GLN A 289 1.63 26.97 6.19
CA GLN A 289 2.93 26.24 6.28
C GLN A 289 2.98 24.84 5.63
N LEU A 290 2.70 24.76 4.32
CA LEU A 290 2.87 23.55 3.50
C LEU A 290 3.74 23.84 2.26
N GLU A 291 4.93 24.45 2.43
CA GLU A 291 5.70 25.02 1.31
C GLU A 291 6.17 23.99 0.27
N ASP A 292 6.56 22.79 0.71
CA ASP A 292 7.05 21.70 -0.16
C ASP A 292 6.06 20.53 -0.29
N CYS A 293 4.80 20.74 0.10
CA CYS A 293 3.78 19.71 -0.04
C CYS A 293 3.47 19.41 -1.50
N LYS A 294 3.31 18.12 -1.77
CA LYS A 294 2.93 17.57 -3.07
C LYS A 294 1.52 17.03 -3.00
N PHE A 295 0.79 17.25 -4.07
CA PHE A 295 -0.60 16.85 -4.20
C PHE A 295 -0.77 16.10 -5.51
N ILE A 296 -1.56 15.04 -5.45
CA ILE A 296 -2.13 14.42 -6.63
C ILE A 296 -3.64 14.39 -6.44
N ASN A 297 -4.37 14.87 -7.44
CA ASN A 297 -5.81 14.65 -7.49
C ASN A 297 -6.04 13.33 -8.21
N ALA A 298 -7.06 12.56 -7.81
CA ALA A 298 -7.56 11.51 -8.69
C ALA A 298 -7.79 12.16 -10.07
N SER A 299 -7.15 11.61 -11.12
CA SER A 299 -7.04 12.24 -12.45
C SER A 299 -8.40 12.21 -13.16
N PHE A 300 -8.51 12.08 -14.48
CA PHE A 300 -9.78 11.96 -15.21
C PHE A 300 -10.53 10.62 -14.91
N CYS A 301 -10.83 10.42 -13.61
CA CYS A 301 -11.70 9.49 -12.90
C CYS A 301 -11.15 8.08 -12.53
N GLY A 302 -9.82 7.92 -12.40
CA GLY A 302 -9.22 6.71 -11.81
C GLY A 302 -8.07 7.01 -10.84
N TYR A 303 -7.48 5.95 -10.27
CA TYR A 303 -6.47 6.03 -9.21
C TYR A 303 -5.04 5.67 -9.66
N GLY A 304 -4.79 5.59 -10.97
CA GLY A 304 -3.43 5.42 -11.50
C GLY A 304 -2.54 6.61 -11.15
N LEU A 305 -1.36 6.35 -10.59
CA LEU A 305 -0.44 7.37 -10.11
C LEU A 305 0.67 7.60 -11.14
N TYR A 306 0.81 8.86 -11.56
CA TYR A 306 1.81 9.31 -12.53
C TYR A 306 2.56 10.49 -11.93
N LYS A 307 3.90 10.46 -11.99
CA LYS A 307 4.76 11.48 -11.39
C LYS A 307 4.50 12.86 -11.99
N ASP A 308 4.18 12.91 -13.28
CA ASP A 308 3.96 14.14 -14.04
C ASP A 308 2.62 14.81 -13.69
N LEU A 309 1.72 14.12 -12.98
CA LEU A 309 0.46 14.67 -12.48
C LEU A 309 0.57 15.22 -11.05
N ILE A 310 1.72 15.05 -10.40
CA ILE A 310 1.96 15.59 -9.06
C ILE A 310 2.20 17.09 -9.17
N LYS A 311 1.48 17.84 -8.35
CA LYS A 311 1.62 19.29 -8.24
C LYS A 311 2.18 19.66 -6.87
N THR A 312 3.18 20.50 -6.87
CA THR A 312 3.61 21.22 -5.66
C THR A 312 2.59 22.29 -5.32
N LYS A 313 2.63 22.82 -4.09
CA LYS A 313 1.85 24.01 -3.70
C LYS A 313 1.96 25.16 -4.70
N LYS A 314 3.13 25.38 -5.31
CA LYS A 314 3.38 26.48 -6.27
C LYS A 314 2.69 26.27 -7.61
N GLU A 315 2.41 25.02 -7.97
CA GLU A 315 1.77 24.62 -9.24
C GLU A 315 0.25 24.45 -9.09
N LEU A 316 -0.27 24.47 -7.87
CA LEU A 316 -1.71 24.50 -7.62
C LEU A 316 -2.28 25.85 -8.06
N THR A 317 -3.21 25.79 -9.00
CA THR A 317 -4.09 26.90 -9.36
C THR A 317 -5.38 26.75 -8.56
N PHE A 318 -5.65 27.70 -7.68
CA PHE A 318 -6.90 27.81 -6.91
C PHE A 318 -7.90 28.69 -7.65
#